data_AF-A0A8J5HST4-F1
#
_entry.id   AF-A0A8J5HST4-F1
#
_cell.length_a   1.000
_cell.length_b   1.000
_cell.length_c   1.000
_cell.angle_alpha   90.00
_cell.angle_beta   90.00
_cell.angle_gamma   90.00
#
_symmetry.space_group_name_H-M   'P 1'
#
loop_
_entity.id
_entity.type
_entity.pdbx_description
1 polymer ?
#
loop_
_entity_poly.entity_id
_entity_poly.type
_entity_poly.pdbx_seq_one_letter_code
_entity_poly.pdbx_strand_id
1 'polypeptide(L)'
;MQLQIKVDDATGKIVDPRYQTFGCVAAIASSSVATAWVKGKNLEEVMSIKNREIAEYLFLPPVKFQCSLLPEYAIKAAVEDYQAKKAKAAAENSEADAGSIEKAANA
;
A
#
# COMPACT_ATOMS: atom_id res chain seq x y z
N MET A 1 10.09 -6.07 5.15
CA MET A 1 9.11 -5.11 5.72
C MET A 1 7.75 -5.46 5.16
N GLN A 2 6.73 -5.48 6.00
CA GLN A 2 5.33 -5.63 5.58
C GLN A 2 4.62 -4.30 5.86
N LEU A 3 4.07 -3.68 4.82
CA LEU A 3 3.23 -2.49 4.93
C LEU A 3 1.78 -2.90 4.69
N GLN A 4 0.90 -2.48 5.58
CA GLN A 4 -0.53 -2.64 5.45
C GLN A 4 -1.16 -1.26 5.38
N ILE A 5 -2.03 -1.05 4.39
CA ILE A 5 -2.73 0.21 4.20
C ILE A 5 -4.23 -0.02 4.30
N LYS A 6 -4.90 0.87 5.03
CA LYS A 6 -6.36 1.02 4.97
C LYS A 6 -6.67 2.19 4.04
N VAL A 7 -7.48 1.95 3.03
CA VAL A 7 -7.91 2.96 2.04
C VAL A 7 -9.38 3.27 2.28
N ASP A 8 -9.75 4.54 2.18
CA ASP A 8 -11.14 4.97 2.13
C ASP A 8 -11.68 4.80 0.70
N ASP A 9 -12.71 3.98 0.52
CA ASP A 9 -13.30 3.70 -0.80
C ASP A 9 -13.98 4.93 -1.42
N ALA A 10 -14.48 5.86 -0.62
CA ALA A 10 -15.16 7.05 -1.09
C ALA A 10 -14.16 8.10 -1.61
N THR A 11 -13.02 8.25 -0.94
CA THR A 11 -12.03 9.28 -1.30
C THR A 11 -10.80 8.75 -2.02
N GLY A 12 -10.55 7.45 -2.01
CA GLY A 12 -9.34 6.82 -2.55
C GLY A 12 -8.06 7.10 -1.76
N LYS A 13 -8.17 7.60 -0.52
CA LYS A 13 -7.03 8.03 0.30
C LYS A 13 -6.64 6.98 1.34
N ILE A 14 -5.35 6.89 1.65
CA ILE A 14 -4.85 6.02 2.70
C ILE A 14 -5.12 6.65 4.07
N VAL A 15 -6.01 6.05 4.86
CA VAL A 15 -6.44 6.60 6.17
C VAL A 15 -5.57 6.11 7.33
N ASP A 16 -5.17 4.84 7.30
CA ASP A 16 -4.37 4.22 8.36
C ASP A 16 -3.31 3.28 7.77
N PRO A 17 -2.07 3.76 7.58
CA PRO A 17 -0.95 2.92 7.21
C PRO A 17 -0.23 2.38 8.45
N ARG A 18 0.07 1.08 8.47
CA ARG A 18 0.82 0.40 9.53
C ARG A 18 1.91 -0.47 8.93
N TYR A 19 3.04 -0.59 9.62
CA TYR A 19 4.15 -1.43 9.16
C TYR A 19 4.67 -2.35 10.25
N GLN A 20 5.16 -3.50 9.82
CA GLN A 20 5.97 -4.39 10.62
C GLN A 20 7.31 -4.58 9.90
N THR A 21 8.41 -4.34 10.61
CA THR A 21 9.76 -4.47 10.06
C THR A 21 10.72 -4.94 11.12
N PHE A 22 11.71 -5.74 10.70
CA PHE A 22 12.78 -6.23 11.55
C PHE A 22 14.11 -5.88 10.88
N GLY A 23 15.13 -5.58 11.67
CA GLY A 23 16.46 -5.30 11.16
C GLY A 23 17.14 -4.13 11.86
N CYS A 24 18.07 -3.49 11.15
CA CYS A 24 18.85 -2.39 11.69
C CYS A 24 18.00 -1.12 11.90
N VAL A 25 18.48 -0.24 12.78
CA VAL A 25 17.83 1.04 13.12
C VAL A 25 17.53 1.89 11.87
N ALA A 26 18.44 1.88 10.88
CA ALA A 26 18.23 2.61 9.63
C ALA A 26 17.00 2.10 8.85
N ALA A 27 16.80 0.77 8.79
CA ALA A 27 15.63 0.21 8.13
C ALA A 27 14.34 0.55 8.89
N ILE A 28 14.36 0.50 10.23
CA ILE A 28 13.21 0.88 11.07
C ILE A 28 12.85 2.36 10.87
N ALA A 29 13.84 3.24 10.85
CA ALA A 29 13.66 4.67 10.61
C ALA A 29 13.10 4.95 9.21
N SER A 30 13.68 4.33 8.16
CA SER A 30 13.20 4.47 6.78
C SER A 30 11.75 3.97 6.62
N SER A 31 11.40 2.83 7.24
CA SER A 31 10.02 2.33 7.24
C SER A 31 9.05 3.26 7.96
N SER A 32 9.48 3.88 9.06
CA SER A 32 8.68 4.85 9.82
C SER A 32 8.36 6.09 8.99
N VAL A 33 9.39 6.68 8.35
CA VAL A 33 9.26 7.84 7.46
C VAL A 33 8.31 7.55 6.31
N ALA A 34 8.53 6.43 5.62
CA ALA A 34 7.68 6.01 4.50
C ALA A 34 6.20 5.87 4.92
N THR A 35 5.94 5.23 6.06
CA THR A 35 4.58 5.06 6.59
C THR A 35 3.91 6.39 6.92
N ALA A 36 4.66 7.35 7.47
CA ALA A 36 4.15 8.69 7.72
C ALA A 36 3.82 9.42 6.42
N TRP A 37 4.67 9.29 5.39
CA TRP A 37 4.48 9.98 4.11
C TRP A 37 3.30 9.46 3.31
N VAL A 38 2.98 8.17 3.39
CA VAL A 38 1.82 7.62 2.67
C VAL A 38 0.47 7.99 3.28
N LYS A 39 0.43 8.43 4.54
CA LYS A 39 -0.83 8.77 5.22
C LYS A 39 -1.50 9.98 4.58
N GLY A 40 -2.79 9.84 4.25
CA GLY A 40 -3.62 10.89 3.65
C GLY A 40 -3.41 11.13 2.17
N LYS A 41 -2.47 10.43 1.53
CA LYS A 41 -2.19 10.50 0.10
C LYS A 41 -3.06 9.54 -0.70
N ASN A 42 -3.19 9.83 -2.00
CA ASN A 42 -3.82 8.94 -2.97
C ASN A 42 -2.84 7.83 -3.40
N LEU A 43 -3.37 6.74 -3.98
CA LEU A 43 -2.56 5.60 -4.42
C LEU A 43 -1.52 5.97 -5.50
N GLU A 44 -1.86 6.87 -6.42
CA GLU A 44 -0.94 7.32 -7.47
C GLU A 44 0.22 8.15 -6.89
N GLU A 45 -0.06 8.99 -5.89
CA GLU A 45 0.94 9.85 -5.25
C GLU A 45 1.94 9.05 -4.42
N VAL A 46 1.51 7.95 -3.80
CA VAL A 46 2.44 7.13 -3.00
C VAL A 46 3.36 6.29 -3.88
N MET A 47 2.94 5.97 -5.11
CA MET A 47 3.78 5.25 -6.08
C MET A 47 4.95 6.09 -6.61
N SER A 48 4.85 7.43 -6.50
CA SER A 48 5.95 8.31 -6.90
C SER A 48 7.04 8.47 -5.83
N ILE A 49 6.82 8.00 -4.60
CA ILE A 49 7.80 8.06 -3.52
C ILE A 49 9.01 7.20 -3.88
N LYS A 50 10.21 7.78 -3.85
CA LYS A 50 11.45 7.09 -4.19
C LYS A 50 12.32 6.87 -2.96
N ASN A 51 13.07 5.77 -2.95
CA ASN A 51 14.05 5.46 -1.92
C ASN A 51 15.04 6.62 -1.68
N ARG A 52 15.41 7.35 -2.74
CA ARG A 52 16.39 8.43 -2.69
C ARG A 52 15.94 9.57 -1.78
N GLU A 53 14.66 9.94 -1.88
CA GLU A 53 14.06 10.99 -1.07
C GLU A 53 14.07 10.60 0.42
N ILE A 54 13.78 9.33 0.72
CA ILE A 54 13.82 8.78 2.10
C ILE A 54 15.26 8.76 2.62
N ALA A 55 16.22 8.33 1.80
CA ALA A 55 17.62 8.26 2.17
C ALA A 55 18.22 9.64 2.43
N GLU A 56 17.89 10.62 1.58
CA GLU A 56 18.32 12.00 1.72
C GLU A 56 17.68 12.65 2.96
N TYR A 57 16.39 12.44 3.19
CA TYR A 57 15.68 12.94 4.38
C TYR A 57 16.30 12.41 5.70
N LEU A 58 16.74 11.16 5.71
CA LEU A 58 17.38 10.53 6.86
C LEU A 58 18.91 10.70 6.90
N PHE A 59 19.49 11.43 5.94
CA PHE A 59 20.95 11.61 5.81
C PHE A 59 21.71 10.28 5.85
N LEU A 60 21.18 9.24 5.18
CA LEU A 60 21.79 7.92 5.19
C LEU A 60 23.14 7.95 4.46
N PRO A 61 24.21 7.41 5.06
CA PRO A 61 25.49 7.29 4.36
C PRO A 61 25.37 6.30 3.18
N PRO A 62 26.23 6.40 2.15
CA PRO A 62 26.15 5.57 0.96
C PRO A 62 26.06 4.06 1.24
N VAL A 63 26.76 3.59 2.26
CA VAL A 63 26.82 2.17 2.67
C VAL A 63 25.48 1.66 3.24
N LYS A 64 24.57 2.54 3.64
CA LYS A 64 23.24 2.19 4.18
C LYS A 64 22.09 2.63 3.28
N PHE A 65 22.38 3.08 2.05
CA PHE A 65 21.38 3.57 1.13
C PHE A 65 20.32 2.50 0.80
N GLN A 66 20.70 1.21 0.74
CA GLN A 66 19.78 0.09 0.51
C GLN A 66 18.67 -0.04 1.56
N CYS A 67 18.85 0.51 2.77
CA CYS A 67 17.80 0.52 3.79
C CYS A 67 16.56 1.35 3.37
N SER A 68 16.73 2.26 2.40
CA SER A 68 15.63 3.04 1.81
C SER A 68 14.90 2.32 0.67
N LEU A 69 15.46 1.25 0.09
CA LEU A 69 14.79 0.45 -0.94
C LEU A 69 13.64 -0.39 -0.38
N LEU A 70 13.83 -0.92 0.84
CA LEU A 70 12.84 -1.72 1.55
C LEU A 70 11.45 -1.05 1.62
N PRO A 71 11.31 0.20 2.11
CA PRO A 71 10.01 0.87 2.15
C PRO A 71 9.45 1.20 0.77
N GLU A 72 10.25 1.56 -0.22
CA GLU A 72 9.75 1.83 -1.58
C GLU A 72 9.07 0.59 -2.17
N TYR A 73 9.72 -0.57 -2.09
CA TYR A 73 9.12 -1.82 -2.58
C TYR A 73 7.88 -2.23 -1.78
N ALA A 74 7.90 -2.02 -0.47
CA ALA A 74 6.74 -2.33 0.38
C ALA A 74 5.53 -1.45 0.06
N ILE A 75 5.73 -0.17 -0.30
CA ILE A 75 4.65 0.72 -0.77
C ILE A 75 4.04 0.16 -2.05
N LYS A 76 4.86 -0.16 -3.05
CA LYS A 76 4.39 -0.70 -4.33
C LYS A 76 3.60 -1.99 -4.15
N ALA A 77 4.15 -2.93 -3.38
CA ALA A 77 3.48 -4.19 -3.07
C ALA A 77 2.13 -4.00 -2.35
N ALA A 78 2.04 -3.06 -1.41
CA ALA A 78 0.80 -2.79 -0.69
C ALA A 78 -0.29 -2.17 -1.59
N VAL A 79 0.10 -1.31 -2.53
CA VAL A 79 -0.83 -0.73 -3.51
C VAL A 79 -1.31 -1.79 -4.50
N GLU A 80 -0.41 -2.61 -5.03
CA GLU A 80 -0.74 -3.72 -5.93
C GLU A 80 -1.68 -4.73 -5.26
N ASP A 81 -1.40 -5.12 -4.01
CA ASP A 81 -2.25 -6.01 -3.22
C ASP A 81 -3.66 -5.42 -3.00
N TYR A 82 -3.76 -4.12 -2.69
CA TYR A 82 -5.04 -3.44 -2.57
C TYR A 82 -5.84 -3.47 -3.88
N GLN A 83 -5.20 -3.14 -5.00
CA GLN A 83 -5.86 -3.14 -6.32
C GLN A 83 -6.33 -4.54 -6.73
N ALA A 84 -5.50 -5.56 -6.50
CA ALA A 84 -5.84 -6.95 -6.77
C ALA A 84 -7.05 -7.41 -5.94
N LYS A 85 -7.09 -7.07 -4.65
CA LYS A 85 -8.23 -7.38 -3.77
C LYS A 85 -9.50 -6.66 -4.21
N LYS A 86 -9.40 -5.40 -4.62
CA LYS A 86 -10.54 -4.63 -5.14
C LYS A 86 -11.10 -5.24 -6.43
N ALA A 87 -10.23 -5.64 -7.36
CA ALA A 87 -10.62 -6.29 -8.61
C ALA A 87 -11.31 -7.64 -8.35
N LYS A 88 -10.78 -8.44 -7.42
CA LYS A 88 -11.38 -9.72 -7.02
C LYS A 88 -12.77 -9.53 -6.39
N ALA A 89 -12.92 -8.58 -5.47
CA ALA A 89 -14.21 -8.29 -4.84
C ALA A 89 -15.26 -7.81 -5.86
N ALA A 90 -14.85 -7.05 -6.88
CA ALA A 90 -15.73 -6.64 -7.97
C ALA A 90 -16.21 -7.83 -8.81
N ALA A 91 -15.33 -8.79 -9.10
CA ALA A 91 -15.69 -10.01 -9.84
C ALA A 91 -16.68 -10.89 -9.06
N GLU A 92 -16.43 -11.12 -7.76
CA GLU A 92 -17.29 -11.94 -6.90
C GLU A 92 -18.70 -11.32 -6.73
N ASN A 93 -18.80 -9.99 -6.67
CA ASN A 93 -20.09 -9.30 -6.60
C ASN A 93 -20.89 -9.39 -7.92
N SER A 94 -20.22 -9.49 -9.07
CA SER A 94 -20.90 -9.63 -10.37
C SER A 94 -21.50 -11.03 -10.59
N GLU A 95 -20.91 -12.08 -10.02
CA GLU A 95 -21.46 -13.44 -10.06
C GLU A 95 -22.65 -13.62 -9.10
N ALA A 96 -22.66 -12.92 -7.96
CA ALA A 96 -23.76 -12.95 -7.00
C ALA A 96 -25.03 -12.24 -7.51
N ASP A 97 -24.89 -11.20 -8.33
CA ASP A 97 -26.01 -10.50 -8.95
C ASP A 97 -26.64 -11.33 -10.10
N ALA A 98 -25.81 -11.99 -10.91
CA ALA A 98 -26.28 -12.90 -11.97
C ALA A 98 -27.13 -14.07 -11.40
N GLY A 99 -26.70 -14.67 -10.28
CA GLY A 99 -27.44 -15.75 -9.63
C GLY A 99 -28.76 -15.30 -8.96
N SER A 100 -28.90 -14.01 -8.66
CA SER A 100 -30.12 -13.43 -8.09
C SER A 100 -31.18 -13.13 -9.15
N ILE A 101 -30.74 -12.74 -10.37
CA ILE A 101 -31.63 -12.53 -11.52
C ILE A 101 -32.17 -13.86 -12.07
N GLU A 102 -31.36 -14.92 -12.13
CA GLU A 102 -31.80 -16.25 -12.56
C GLU A 102 -32.86 -16.87 -11.62
N LYS A 103 -32.76 -16.61 -10.31
CA LYS A 103 -33.74 -17.10 -9.33
C LYS A 103 -35.07 -16.35 -9.37
N ALA A 104 -35.06 -15.08 -9.76
CA ALA A 104 -36.27 -14.28 -9.95
C ALA A 104 -36.96 -14.57 -11.30
N ALA A 105 -36.22 -15.03 -12.31
CA ALA A 105 -36.77 -15.38 -13.63
C ALA A 105 -37.38 -16.80 -13.68
N ASN A 106 -37.03 -17.68 -12.74
CA ASN A 106 -37.51 -19.07 -12.65
C ASN A 106 -38.50 -19.32 -11.48
N ALA A 107 -39.02 -18.27 -10.85
CA ALA A 107 -40.03 -18.34 -9.78
C ALA A 107 -41.42 -17.90 -10.26
#